data_AF-A0A1Y2D970-F1
#
_entry.id   AF-A0A1Y2D970-F1
#
_cell.length_a   1.000
_cell.length_b   1.000
_cell.length_c   1.000
_cell.angle_alpha   90.00
_cell.angle_beta   90.00
_cell.angle_gamma   90.00
#
_symmetry.space_group_name_H-M   'P 1'
#
loop_
_entity.id
_entity.type
_entity.pdbx_description
1 polymer ?
#
loop_
_entity_poly.entity_id
_entity_poly.type
_entity_poly.pdbx_seq_one_letter_code
_entity_poly.pdbx_strand_id
1 'polypeptide(L)'
;MFDYQFEWKNSGAGKVFVTGSFDNWQQINELEKQPDGTFMKVIQLPTNEKKLFTNMLLMNEAIVAAGTEDNTDKLKKEEERIRKQKEEEERIKKQKEEEERLKREEEERIKKQKEEEERLKREEEERIRKQKEEEERIKKQKEEEERLKREEEEKIRKQKEEEERIKKQKEEEERIRKQKEEEERIKKQKEEEERLKREEEEKIKKQKEEEEKIKKQKEEQEKLKKQLEDVKNALREDDELRERTNAKSKSKQTKGNKALKEELQFNENATKYAFYGLAVLGIAVALVYMLFLYNNNKQNN
;
A
#
# COMPACT_ATOMS: atom_id res chain seq x y z
N MET A 1 99.37 15.29 -102.25
CA MET A 1 99.59 16.36 -101.27
C MET A 1 100.40 17.43 -101.95
N PHE A 2 100.14 18.70 -101.66
CA PHE A 2 100.94 19.81 -102.15
C PHE A 2 101.48 20.60 -100.97
N ASP A 3 102.70 21.10 -101.12
CA ASP A 3 103.34 21.95 -100.13
C ASP A 3 102.72 23.34 -100.25
N TYR A 4 102.03 23.79 -99.21
CA TYR A 4 101.47 25.13 -99.15
C TYR A 4 102.19 25.94 -98.07
N GLN A 5 102.68 27.11 -98.46
CA GLN A 5 103.34 28.04 -97.55
C GLN A 5 102.29 28.98 -96.96
N PHE A 6 102.11 28.89 -95.65
CA PHE A 6 101.33 29.87 -94.91
C PHE A 6 102.24 31.02 -94.51
N GLU A 7 101.84 32.24 -94.83
CA GLU A 7 102.54 33.47 -94.50
C GLU A 7 101.61 34.40 -93.70
N TRP A 8 102.10 34.94 -92.60
CA TRP A 8 101.41 35.93 -91.78
C TRP A 8 102.29 37.12 -91.47
N LYS A 9 101.85 38.30 -91.90
CA LYS A 9 102.58 39.56 -91.72
C LYS A 9 102.07 40.29 -90.48
N ASN A 10 102.69 40.04 -89.33
CA ASN A 10 102.46 40.81 -88.12
C ASN A 10 103.68 40.74 -87.19
N SER A 11 104.45 41.83 -87.11
CA SER A 11 105.70 41.90 -86.34
C SER A 11 105.51 41.85 -84.82
N GLY A 12 104.31 42.21 -84.33
CA GLY A 12 103.97 42.30 -82.91
C GLY A 12 103.49 40.99 -82.27
N ALA A 13 103.22 39.96 -83.06
CA ALA A 13 102.79 38.67 -82.52
C ALA A 13 103.95 37.93 -81.85
N GLY A 14 103.66 37.29 -80.71
CA GLY A 14 104.60 36.44 -79.98
C GLY A 14 104.69 35.04 -80.61
N LYS A 15 103.54 34.34 -80.67
CA LYS A 15 103.39 33.03 -81.30
C LYS A 15 102.14 33.01 -82.17
N VAL A 16 102.23 32.41 -83.35
CA VAL A 16 101.12 32.32 -84.30
C VAL A 16 100.93 30.86 -84.69
N PHE A 17 99.69 30.39 -84.61
CA PHE A 17 99.31 29.05 -85.03
C PHE A 17 98.34 29.14 -86.20
N VAL A 18 98.53 28.29 -87.21
CA VAL A 18 97.57 28.12 -88.29
C VAL A 18 96.80 26.84 -88.05
N THR A 19 95.47 26.92 -88.01
CA THR A 19 94.61 25.73 -87.84
C THR A 19 93.52 25.71 -88.90
N GLY A 20 93.01 24.53 -89.21
CA GLY A 20 91.95 24.39 -90.18
C GLY A 20 91.42 22.96 -90.29
N SER A 21 90.66 22.72 -91.35
CA SER A 21 90.14 21.37 -91.63
C SER A 21 91.25 20.32 -91.81
N PHE A 22 92.47 20.73 -92.22
CA PHE A 22 93.59 19.83 -92.47
C PHE A 22 94.25 19.30 -91.18
N ASP A 23 94.08 19.96 -90.04
CA ASP A 23 94.61 19.54 -88.74
C ASP A 23 93.51 19.32 -87.69
N ASN A 24 92.25 19.19 -88.14
CA ASN A 24 91.07 19.03 -87.29
C ASN A 24 90.98 20.12 -86.20
N TRP A 25 91.37 21.34 -86.54
CA TRP A 25 91.35 22.51 -85.66
C TRP A 25 92.27 22.41 -84.43
N GLN A 26 93.29 21.53 -84.46
CA GLN A 26 94.25 21.39 -83.38
C GLN A 26 95.36 22.44 -83.48
N GLN A 27 95.74 23.06 -82.35
CA GLN A 27 96.80 24.10 -82.28
C GLN A 27 98.21 23.51 -82.29
N ILE A 28 98.53 22.69 -83.30
CA ILE A 28 99.81 21.97 -83.39
C ILE A 28 100.78 22.60 -84.39
N ASN A 29 100.28 23.44 -85.30
CA ASN A 29 101.06 24.02 -86.39
C ASN A 29 101.48 25.47 -86.07
N GLU A 30 102.51 25.62 -85.22
CA GLU A 30 103.16 26.92 -84.92
C GLU A 30 103.96 27.40 -86.14
N LEU A 31 103.79 28.67 -86.53
CA LEU A 31 104.54 29.33 -87.61
C LEU A 31 105.87 29.88 -87.08
N GLU A 32 106.92 29.79 -87.88
CA GLU A 32 108.26 30.27 -87.49
C GLU A 32 108.43 31.75 -87.79
N LYS A 33 108.93 32.51 -86.81
CA LYS A 33 109.19 33.96 -86.95
C LYS A 33 110.47 34.17 -87.75
N GLN A 34 110.35 34.88 -88.86
CA GLN A 34 111.44 35.26 -89.74
C GLN A 34 112.10 36.58 -89.26
N PRO A 35 113.36 36.85 -89.65
CA PRO A 35 114.08 38.06 -89.22
C PRO A 35 113.42 39.38 -89.66
N ASP A 36 112.60 39.34 -90.72
CA ASP A 36 111.81 40.46 -91.24
C ASP A 36 110.52 40.74 -90.44
N GLY A 37 110.22 39.91 -89.43
CA GLY A 37 109.01 40.01 -88.60
C GLY A 37 107.79 39.27 -89.16
N THR A 38 107.94 38.54 -90.28
CA THR A 38 106.89 37.70 -90.87
C THR A 38 106.89 36.31 -90.24
N PHE A 39 105.73 35.67 -90.12
CA PHE A 39 105.61 34.29 -89.66
C PHE A 39 105.35 33.37 -90.85
N MET A 40 106.16 32.32 -91.03
CA MET A 40 106.04 31.40 -92.15
C MET A 40 106.21 29.94 -91.75
N LYS A 41 105.46 29.05 -92.42
CA LYS A 41 105.65 27.60 -92.36
C LYS A 41 105.05 26.93 -93.60
N VAL A 42 105.76 25.93 -94.12
CA VAL A 42 105.29 25.09 -95.21
C VAL A 42 104.64 23.84 -94.61
N ILE A 43 103.38 23.58 -94.98
CA ILE A 43 102.61 22.42 -94.52
C ILE A 43 102.14 21.63 -95.75
N GLN A 44 102.25 20.30 -95.68
CA GLN A 44 101.75 19.42 -96.73
C GLN A 44 100.23 19.24 -96.59
N LEU A 45 99.48 19.69 -97.59
CA LEU A 45 98.02 19.61 -97.57
C LEU A 45 97.52 18.52 -98.55
N PRO A 46 96.47 17.76 -98.19
CA PRO A 46 95.86 16.81 -99.10
C PRO A 46 95.22 17.54 -100.29
N THR A 47 95.45 17.05 -101.51
CA THR A 47 95.05 17.72 -102.78
C THR A 47 93.54 17.62 -103.06
N ASN A 48 92.79 16.86 -102.26
CA ASN A 48 91.34 16.67 -102.43
C ASN A 48 90.55 17.56 -101.44
N GLU A 49 89.72 18.41 -102.04
CA GLU A 49 88.59 19.18 -101.48
C GLU A 49 88.74 20.71 -101.43
N LYS A 50 87.74 21.32 -102.09
CA LYS A 50 87.65 22.70 -102.60
C LYS A 50 87.40 23.78 -101.54
N LYS A 51 87.54 23.50 -100.24
CA LYS A 51 87.35 24.50 -99.17
C LYS A 51 88.19 24.15 -97.95
N LEU A 52 89.46 24.54 -97.98
CA LEU A 52 90.25 24.64 -96.75
C LEU A 52 89.72 25.86 -95.98
N PHE A 53 89.00 25.61 -94.89
CA PHE A 53 88.66 26.65 -93.93
C PHE A 53 89.85 26.80 -92.99
N THR A 54 90.56 27.92 -93.10
CA THR A 54 91.71 28.25 -92.27
C THR A 54 91.31 29.34 -91.27
N ASN A 55 91.60 29.14 -89.98
CA ASN A 55 91.63 30.21 -88.99
C ASN A 55 93.05 30.34 -88.46
N MET A 56 93.51 31.57 -88.29
CA MET A 56 94.76 31.87 -87.59
C MET A 56 94.44 32.26 -86.16
N LEU A 57 94.99 31.52 -85.19
CA LEU A 57 94.78 31.81 -83.77
C LEU A 57 96.04 32.49 -83.20
N LEU A 58 95.85 33.68 -82.66
CA LEU A 58 96.88 34.43 -81.93
C LEU A 58 96.72 34.12 -80.44
N MET A 59 97.69 33.41 -79.85
CA MET A 59 97.81 33.34 -78.40
C MET A 59 98.59 34.56 -77.92
N ASN A 60 97.87 35.69 -77.79
CA ASN A 60 98.03 36.74 -76.79
C ASN A 60 97.19 37.95 -77.22
N GLU A 61 96.12 38.20 -76.46
CA GLU A 61 95.21 39.36 -76.47
C GLU A 61 94.56 39.78 -77.80
N ALA A 62 93.22 39.88 -77.76
CA ALA A 62 92.40 40.30 -78.88
C ALA A 62 92.73 41.75 -79.31
N ILE A 63 93.46 41.88 -80.41
CA ILE A 63 93.52 43.14 -81.17
C ILE A 63 92.49 43.02 -82.28
N VAL A 64 91.35 43.69 -82.07
CA VAL A 64 90.33 43.97 -83.09
C VAL A 64 91.03 44.63 -84.28
N ALA A 65 91.18 43.88 -85.38
CA ALA A 65 91.76 44.40 -86.60
C ALA A 65 90.74 45.30 -87.30
N ALA A 66 91.04 46.60 -87.30
CA ALA A 66 90.36 47.60 -88.11
C ALA A 66 90.43 47.22 -89.59
N GLY A 67 89.26 47.16 -90.25
CA GLY A 67 89.15 46.90 -91.67
C GLY A 67 87.72 47.08 -92.17
N THR A 68 87.44 48.29 -92.67
CA THR A 68 86.24 48.74 -93.41
C THR A 68 84.98 49.04 -92.57
N GLU A 69 84.57 50.31 -92.60
CA GLU A 69 83.47 50.91 -91.81
C GLU A 69 82.09 50.28 -92.09
N ASP A 70 81.92 49.57 -93.21
CA ASP A 70 80.66 48.96 -93.64
C ASP A 70 80.28 47.64 -92.91
N ASN A 71 81.21 47.05 -92.13
CA ASN A 71 80.96 45.82 -91.36
C ASN A 71 80.59 46.11 -89.90
N THR A 72 80.88 47.31 -89.40
CA THR A 72 80.60 47.69 -87.99
C THR A 72 79.12 47.89 -87.71
N ASP A 73 78.38 48.46 -88.67
CA ASP A 73 76.93 48.64 -88.54
C ASP A 73 76.15 47.31 -88.66
N LYS A 74 76.66 46.37 -89.46
CA LYS A 74 76.09 45.01 -89.55
C LYS A 74 76.33 44.21 -88.27
N LEU A 75 77.53 44.30 -87.69
CA LEU A 75 77.85 43.66 -86.40
C LEU A 75 77.02 44.25 -85.26
N LYS A 76 76.89 45.58 -85.16
CA LYS A 76 76.04 46.22 -84.15
C LYS A 76 74.56 45.81 -84.29
N LYS A 77 74.06 45.71 -85.53
CA LYS A 77 72.69 45.29 -85.80
C LYS A 77 72.46 43.82 -85.45
N GLU A 78 73.44 42.95 -85.66
CA GLU A 78 73.36 41.54 -85.28
C GLU A 78 73.48 41.35 -83.76
N GLU A 79 74.37 42.09 -83.09
CA GLU A 79 74.44 42.12 -81.62
C GLU A 79 73.13 42.62 -80.99
N GLU A 80 72.49 43.64 -81.57
CA GLU A 80 71.19 44.13 -81.12
C GLU A 80 70.08 43.09 -81.32
N ARG A 81 70.10 42.33 -82.42
CA ARG A 81 69.16 41.22 -82.65
C ARG A 81 69.34 40.09 -81.64
N ILE A 82 70.58 39.68 -81.38
CA ILE A 82 70.89 38.65 -80.39
C ILE A 82 70.47 39.11 -78.98
N ARG A 83 70.69 40.39 -78.64
CA ARG A 83 70.23 40.96 -77.37
C ARG A 83 68.71 40.93 -77.25
N LYS A 84 67.98 41.35 -78.29
CA LYS A 84 66.50 41.30 -78.31
C LYS A 84 65.97 39.87 -78.21
N GLN A 85 66.60 38.90 -78.87
CA GLN A 85 66.22 37.49 -78.75
C GLN A 85 66.44 36.95 -77.33
N LYS A 86 67.56 37.28 -76.68
CA LYS A 86 67.80 36.90 -75.27
C LYS A 86 66.79 37.53 -74.31
N GLU A 87 66.45 38.80 -74.51
CA GLU A 87 65.42 39.48 -73.70
C GLU A 87 64.03 38.85 -73.91
N GLU A 88 63.70 38.41 -75.13
CA GLU A 88 62.44 37.71 -75.43
C GLU A 88 62.41 36.29 -74.83
N GLU A 89 63.50 35.53 -74.91
CA GLU A 89 63.64 34.24 -74.25
C GLU A 89 63.51 34.35 -72.72
N GLU A 90 64.11 35.38 -72.11
CA GLU A 90 63.99 35.64 -70.68
C GLU A 90 62.54 35.99 -70.29
N ARG A 91 61.83 36.78 -71.11
CA ARG A 91 60.41 37.10 -70.90
C ARG A 91 59.53 35.86 -70.98
N ILE A 92 59.75 34.99 -71.98
CA ILE A 92 59.00 33.73 -72.12
C ILE A 92 59.29 32.80 -70.94
N LYS A 93 60.54 32.74 -70.46
CA LYS A 93 60.89 31.96 -69.27
C LYS A 93 60.18 32.47 -68.02
N LYS A 94 60.16 33.79 -67.79
CA LYS A 94 59.42 34.40 -66.67
C LYS A 94 57.93 34.13 -66.74
N GLN A 95 57.33 34.21 -67.93
CA GLN A 95 55.90 33.89 -68.12
C GLN A 95 55.59 32.43 -67.79
N LYS A 96 56.43 31.48 -68.20
CA LYS A 96 56.25 30.06 -67.87
C LYS A 96 56.40 29.78 -66.37
N GLU A 97 57.36 30.42 -65.70
CA GLU A 97 57.52 30.30 -64.25
C GLU A 97 56.32 30.90 -63.49
N GLU A 98 55.75 32.00 -63.98
CA GLU A 98 54.54 32.60 -63.41
C GLU A 98 53.29 31.74 -63.61
N GLU A 99 53.11 31.18 -64.81
CA GLU A 99 52.01 30.24 -65.12
C GLU A 99 52.11 28.98 -64.25
N GLU A 100 53.31 28.43 -64.06
CA GLU A 100 53.53 27.28 -63.19
C GLU A 100 53.24 27.62 -61.72
N ARG A 101 53.64 28.81 -61.26
CA ARG A 101 53.32 29.28 -59.90
C ARG A 101 51.82 29.43 -59.69
N LEU A 102 51.11 30.04 -60.64
CA LEU A 102 49.65 30.21 -60.59
C LEU A 102 48.94 28.86 -60.58
N LYS A 103 49.39 27.90 -61.41
CA LYS A 103 48.82 26.55 -61.43
C LYS A 103 49.00 25.82 -60.10
N ARG A 104 50.18 25.91 -59.48
CA ARG A 104 50.42 25.32 -58.15
C ARG A 104 49.57 25.97 -57.07
N GLU A 105 49.40 27.29 -57.11
CA GLU A 105 48.56 28.03 -56.16
C GLU A 105 47.08 27.66 -56.32
N GLU A 106 46.59 27.51 -57.55
CA GLU A 106 45.24 27.04 -57.84
C GLU A 106 45.01 25.59 -57.36
N GLU A 107 45.95 24.69 -57.63
CA GLU A 107 45.88 23.30 -57.12
C GLU A 107 45.87 23.25 -55.59
N GLU A 108 46.66 24.08 -54.90
CA GLU A 108 46.66 24.16 -53.44
C GLU A 108 45.34 24.73 -52.89
N ARG A 109 44.78 25.76 -53.53
CA ARG A 109 43.46 26.32 -53.17
C ARG A 109 42.35 25.29 -53.32
N ILE A 110 42.32 24.55 -54.43
CA ILE A 110 41.33 23.48 -54.66
C ILE A 110 41.49 22.37 -53.61
N LYS A 111 42.73 21.99 -53.27
CA LYS A 111 42.98 20.98 -52.23
C LYS A 111 42.46 21.43 -50.87
N LYS A 112 42.75 22.68 -50.45
CA LYS A 112 42.26 23.26 -49.19
C LYS A 112 40.73 23.31 -49.15
N GLN A 113 40.09 23.70 -50.25
CA GLN A 113 38.63 23.72 -50.34
C GLN A 113 38.01 22.33 -50.17
N LYS A 114 38.59 21.30 -50.80
CA LYS A 114 38.13 19.90 -50.64
C LYS A 114 38.30 19.39 -49.21
N GLU A 115 39.43 19.69 -48.58
CA GLU A 115 39.66 19.31 -47.17
C GLU A 115 38.69 20.01 -46.22
N GLU A 116 38.34 21.28 -46.49
CA GLU A 116 37.35 22.01 -45.70
C GLU A 116 35.93 21.48 -45.91
N GLU A 117 35.53 21.18 -47.15
CA GLU A 117 34.25 20.57 -47.46
C GLU A 117 34.11 19.19 -46.78
N GLU A 118 35.16 18.37 -46.80
CA GLU A 118 35.17 17.08 -46.12
C GLU A 118 35.07 17.23 -44.59
N ARG A 119 35.77 18.21 -44.00
CA ARG A 119 35.67 18.51 -42.57
C ARG A 119 34.25 18.93 -42.19
N LEU A 120 33.64 19.85 -42.95
CA LEU A 120 32.27 20.31 -42.72
C LEU A 120 31.27 19.16 -42.83
N LYS A 121 31.43 18.28 -43.82
CA LYS A 121 30.57 17.10 -43.97
C LYS A 121 30.67 16.15 -42.78
N ARG A 122 31.88 15.90 -42.27
CA ARG A 122 32.09 15.07 -41.07
C ARG A 122 31.49 15.70 -39.81
N GLU A 123 31.64 17.01 -39.64
CA GLU A 123 31.05 17.75 -38.52
C GLU A 123 29.50 17.72 -38.58
N GLU A 124 28.92 17.86 -39.77
CA GLU A 124 27.47 17.76 -39.96
C GLU A 124 26.94 16.35 -39.66
N GLU A 125 27.61 15.31 -40.17
CA GLU A 125 27.27 13.91 -39.86
C GLU A 125 27.35 13.61 -38.36
N GLU A 126 28.38 14.14 -37.67
CA GLU A 126 28.52 13.98 -36.22
C GLU A 126 27.41 14.72 -35.46
N ARG A 127 27.04 15.93 -35.88
CA ARG A 127 25.93 16.69 -35.29
C ARG A 127 24.60 15.95 -35.44
N ILE A 128 24.31 15.42 -36.64
CA ILE A 128 23.10 14.64 -36.90
C ILE A 128 23.08 13.38 -36.04
N ARG A 129 24.23 12.69 -35.89
CA ARG A 129 24.34 11.50 -35.03
C ARG A 129 24.06 11.84 -33.57
N LYS A 130 24.64 12.92 -33.04
CA LYS A 130 24.39 13.37 -31.66
C LYS A 130 22.93 13.75 -31.43
N GLN A 131 22.31 14.44 -32.39
CA GLN A 131 20.88 14.80 -32.31
C GLN A 131 19.98 13.55 -32.27
N LYS A 132 20.25 12.54 -33.11
CA LYS A 132 19.49 11.28 -33.09
C LYS A 132 19.64 10.51 -31.78
N GLU A 133 20.85 10.47 -31.22
CA GLU A 133 21.12 9.83 -29.94
C GLU A 133 20.41 10.56 -28.79
N GLU A 134 20.39 11.89 -28.80
CA GLU A 134 19.65 12.69 -27.83
C GLU A 134 18.14 12.48 -27.94
N GLU A 135 17.59 12.44 -29.15
CA GLU A 135 16.17 12.15 -29.38
C GLU A 135 15.79 10.75 -28.87
N GLU A 136 16.64 9.74 -29.10
CA GLU A 136 16.43 8.38 -28.59
C GLU A 136 16.48 8.35 -27.06
N ARG A 137 17.41 9.08 -26.43
CA ARG A 137 17.49 9.21 -24.97
C ARG A 137 16.23 9.87 -24.39
N ILE A 138 15.74 10.95 -25.00
CA ILE A 138 14.51 11.63 -24.59
C ILE A 138 13.31 10.68 -24.73
N LYS A 139 13.25 9.91 -25.82
CA LYS A 139 12.17 8.93 -26.04
C LYS A 139 12.18 7.85 -24.95
N LYS A 140 13.35 7.29 -24.62
CA LYS A 140 13.50 6.30 -23.54
C LYS A 140 13.11 6.87 -22.17
N GLN A 141 13.49 8.11 -21.87
CA GLN A 141 13.10 8.78 -20.63
C GLN A 141 11.59 8.96 -20.51
N LYS A 142 10.92 9.38 -21.60
CA LYS A 142 9.45 9.50 -21.62
C LYS A 142 8.75 8.16 -21.42
N GLU A 143 9.24 7.10 -22.05
CA GLU A 143 8.70 5.75 -21.90
C GLU A 143 8.88 5.22 -20.47
N GLU A 144 10.03 5.50 -19.84
CA GLU A 144 10.28 5.16 -18.44
C GLU A 144 9.40 5.96 -17.47
N GLU A 145 9.22 7.26 -17.70
CA GLU A 145 8.31 8.11 -16.91
C GLU A 145 6.86 7.61 -17.01
N GLU A 146 6.41 7.23 -18.21
CA GLU A 146 5.08 6.66 -18.42
C GLU A 146 4.92 5.30 -17.71
N ARG A 147 5.95 4.44 -17.77
CA ARG A 147 5.96 3.16 -17.06
C ARG A 147 5.87 3.36 -15.55
N LEU A 148 6.65 4.29 -15.00
CA LEU A 148 6.64 4.62 -13.57
C LEU A 148 5.27 5.15 -13.13
N LYS A 149 4.65 6.04 -13.93
CA LYS A 149 3.32 6.56 -13.65
C LYS A 149 2.26 5.45 -13.64
N ARG A 150 2.30 4.52 -14.60
CA ARG A 150 1.40 3.37 -14.63
C ARG A 150 1.60 2.45 -13.41
N GLU A 151 2.84 2.22 -13.00
CA GLU A 151 3.15 1.41 -11.82
C GLU A 151 2.66 2.06 -10.53
N GLU A 152 2.80 3.38 -10.40
CA GLU A 152 2.29 4.15 -9.26
C GLU A 152 0.74 4.12 -9.21
N GLU A 153 0.08 4.34 -10.34
CA GLU A 153 -1.39 4.23 -10.44
C GLU A 153 -1.88 2.82 -10.09
N GLU A 154 -1.17 1.76 -10.52
CA GLU A 154 -1.51 0.39 -10.16
C GLU A 154 -1.31 0.11 -8.66
N LYS A 155 -0.23 0.61 -8.06
CA LYS A 155 0.00 0.49 -6.60
C LYS A 155 -1.11 1.18 -5.81
N ILE A 156 -1.50 2.39 -6.20
CA ILE A 156 -2.60 3.13 -5.56
C ILE A 156 -3.92 2.35 -5.71
N ARG A 157 -4.19 1.77 -6.89
CA ARG A 157 -5.40 0.96 -7.10
C ARG A 157 -5.42 -0.27 -6.19
N LYS A 158 -4.32 -1.00 -6.10
CA LYS A 158 -4.19 -2.18 -5.22
C LYS A 158 -4.37 -1.82 -3.75
N GLN A 159 -3.79 -0.70 -3.30
CA GLN A 159 -3.97 -0.20 -1.93
C GLN A 159 -5.44 0.11 -1.63
N LYS A 160 -6.14 0.81 -2.51
CA LYS A 160 -7.58 1.11 -2.34
C LYS A 160 -8.44 -0.15 -2.29
N GLU A 161 -8.15 -1.14 -3.15
CA GLU A 161 -8.86 -2.42 -3.16
C GLU A 161 -8.62 -3.21 -1.86
N GLU A 162 -7.40 -3.19 -1.33
CA GLU A 162 -7.08 -3.81 -0.05
C GLU A 162 -7.75 -3.10 1.14
N GLU A 163 -7.77 -1.77 1.16
CA GLU A 163 -8.51 -0.99 2.16
C GLU A 163 -10.01 -1.31 2.14
N GLU A 164 -10.62 -1.42 0.95
CA GLU A 164 -12.03 -1.79 0.82
C GLU A 164 -12.29 -3.22 1.32
N ARG A 165 -11.38 -4.17 1.03
CA ARG A 165 -11.46 -5.56 1.52
C ARG A 165 -11.39 -5.61 3.04
N ILE A 166 -10.47 -4.86 3.66
CA ILE A 166 -10.34 -4.76 5.12
C ILE A 166 -11.61 -4.15 5.73
N LYS A 167 -12.18 -3.11 5.10
CA LYS A 167 -13.43 -2.50 5.58
C LYS A 167 -14.60 -3.50 5.54
N LYS A 168 -14.76 -4.24 4.45
CA LYS A 168 -15.78 -5.30 4.32
C LYS A 168 -15.61 -6.39 5.38
N GLN A 169 -14.38 -6.84 5.63
CA GLN A 169 -14.09 -7.83 6.67
C GLN A 169 -14.48 -7.33 8.06
N LYS A 170 -14.16 -6.07 8.40
CA LYS A 170 -14.56 -5.48 9.70
C LYS A 170 -16.08 -5.38 9.85
N GLU A 171 -16.79 -4.97 8.80
CA GLU A 171 -18.26 -4.92 8.80
C GLU A 171 -18.88 -6.32 8.97
N GLU A 172 -18.29 -7.35 8.35
CA GLU A 172 -18.73 -8.73 8.50
C GLU A 172 -18.46 -9.28 9.92
N GLU A 173 -17.28 -9.02 10.49
CA GLU A 173 -16.97 -9.37 11.89
C GLU A 173 -17.94 -8.70 12.87
N GLU A 174 -18.28 -7.43 12.65
CA GLU A 174 -19.26 -6.71 13.48
C GLU A 174 -20.66 -7.34 13.37
N ARG A 175 -21.09 -7.72 12.16
CA ARG A 175 -22.36 -8.43 11.96
C ARG A 175 -22.39 -9.77 12.67
N ILE A 176 -21.33 -10.56 12.58
CA ILE A 176 -21.21 -11.86 13.27
C ILE A 176 -21.27 -11.65 14.79
N ARG A 177 -20.59 -10.62 15.31
CA ARG A 177 -20.62 -10.29 16.73
C ARG A 177 -22.04 -9.94 17.20
N LYS A 178 -22.75 -9.08 16.46
CA LYS A 178 -24.15 -8.73 16.77
C LYS A 178 -25.08 -9.94 16.74
N GLN A 179 -24.92 -10.83 15.75
CA GLN A 179 -25.70 -12.07 15.68
C GLN A 179 -25.46 -12.98 16.88
N LYS A 180 -24.21 -13.16 17.32
CA LYS A 180 -23.89 -13.95 18.51
C LYS A 180 -24.49 -13.36 19.79
N GLU A 181 -24.43 -12.03 19.94
CA GLU A 181 -25.02 -11.34 21.08
C GLU A 181 -26.55 -11.48 21.11
N GLU A 182 -27.20 -11.41 19.95
CA GLU A 182 -28.64 -11.63 19.82
C GLU A 182 -29.04 -13.08 20.11
N GLU A 183 -28.26 -14.05 19.63
CA GLU A 183 -28.47 -15.47 19.95
C GLU A 183 -28.34 -15.75 21.45
N GLU A 184 -27.36 -15.14 22.12
CA GLU A 184 -27.18 -15.25 23.58
C GLU A 184 -28.36 -14.62 24.33
N ARG A 185 -28.87 -13.47 23.87
CA ARG A 185 -30.07 -12.84 24.45
C ARG A 185 -31.31 -13.73 24.31
N ILE A 186 -31.52 -14.33 23.14
CA ILE A 186 -32.64 -15.25 22.90
C ILE A 186 -32.51 -16.48 23.81
N LYS A 187 -31.30 -17.02 23.97
CA LYS A 187 -31.07 -18.14 24.88
C LYS A 187 -31.41 -17.79 26.34
N LYS A 188 -30.96 -16.63 26.84
CA LYS A 188 -31.30 -16.15 28.18
C LYS A 188 -32.80 -15.96 28.38
N GLN A 189 -33.50 -15.40 27.38
CA GLN A 189 -34.96 -15.26 27.42
C GLN A 189 -35.68 -16.61 27.49
N LYS A 190 -35.24 -17.61 26.71
CA LYS A 190 -35.81 -18.97 26.78
C LYS A 190 -35.58 -19.62 28.14
N GLU A 191 -34.38 -19.50 28.71
CA GLU A 191 -34.08 -20.02 30.04
C GLU A 191 -34.93 -19.32 31.13
N GLU A 192 -35.15 -18.02 31.02
CA GLU A 192 -36.02 -17.27 31.94
C GLU A 192 -37.50 -17.66 31.79
N GLU A 193 -38.00 -17.82 30.56
CA GLU A 193 -39.36 -18.29 30.30
C GLU A 193 -39.58 -19.70 30.86
N GLU A 194 -38.60 -20.61 30.70
CA GLU A 194 -38.67 -21.94 31.28
C GLU A 194 -38.66 -21.91 32.82
N ARG A 195 -37.86 -21.03 33.43
CA ARG A 195 -37.83 -20.84 34.88
C ARG A 195 -39.17 -20.32 35.40
N LEU A 196 -39.79 -19.36 34.71
CA LEU A 196 -41.10 -18.82 35.06
C LEU A 196 -42.20 -19.90 34.95
N LYS A 197 -42.19 -20.71 33.88
CA LYS A 197 -43.15 -21.83 33.74
C LYS A 197 -43.01 -22.82 34.89
N ARG A 198 -41.79 -23.21 35.27
CA ARG A 198 -41.56 -24.10 36.42
C ARG A 198 -42.05 -23.50 37.74
N GLU A 199 -41.81 -22.20 37.95
CA GLU A 199 -42.27 -21.51 39.16
C GLU A 199 -43.81 -21.41 39.22
N GLU A 200 -44.46 -21.17 38.08
CA GLU A 200 -45.92 -21.16 37.96
C GLU A 200 -46.51 -22.56 38.21
N GLU A 201 -45.94 -23.62 37.63
CA GLU A 201 -46.33 -25.00 37.90
C GLU A 201 -46.16 -25.37 39.38
N GLU A 202 -45.07 -24.94 40.02
CA GLU A 202 -44.84 -25.18 41.44
C GLU A 202 -45.87 -24.43 42.32
N LYS A 203 -46.19 -23.18 41.98
CA LYS A 203 -47.24 -22.40 42.67
C LYS A 203 -48.61 -23.07 42.53
N ILE A 204 -48.98 -23.52 41.33
CA ILE A 204 -50.23 -24.25 41.09
C ILE A 204 -50.26 -25.55 41.90
N LYS A 205 -49.15 -26.28 41.95
CA LYS A 205 -49.05 -27.52 42.74
C LYS A 205 -49.23 -27.24 44.24
N LYS A 206 -48.57 -26.21 44.78
CA LYS A 206 -48.73 -25.78 46.18
C LYS A 206 -50.17 -25.37 46.49
N GLN A 207 -50.81 -24.60 45.61
CA GLN A 207 -52.22 -24.21 45.76
C GLN A 207 -53.14 -25.42 45.79
N LYS A 208 -52.97 -26.39 44.88
CA LYS A 208 -53.74 -27.64 44.88
C LYS A 208 -53.55 -28.44 46.17
N GLU A 209 -52.32 -28.53 46.68
CA GLU A 209 -52.03 -29.23 47.93
C GLU A 209 -52.66 -28.52 49.15
N GLU A 210 -52.65 -27.19 49.16
CA GLU A 210 -53.32 -26.38 50.19
C GLU A 210 -54.84 -26.53 50.13
N GLU A 211 -55.42 -26.52 48.93
CA GLU A 211 -56.84 -26.74 48.70
C GLU A 211 -57.28 -28.15 49.15
N GLU A 212 -56.46 -29.17 48.91
CA GLU A 212 -56.68 -30.53 49.40
C GLU A 212 -56.60 -30.60 50.94
N LYS A 213 -55.64 -29.91 51.57
CA LYS A 213 -55.55 -29.81 53.03
C LYS A 213 -56.78 -29.13 53.63
N ILE A 214 -57.26 -28.04 53.03
CA ILE A 214 -58.47 -27.34 53.45
C ILE A 214 -59.70 -28.27 53.31
N LYS A 215 -59.78 -29.03 52.22
CA LYS A 215 -60.87 -30.01 52.03
C LYS A 215 -60.85 -31.10 53.11
N LYS A 216 -59.68 -31.67 53.41
CA LYS A 216 -59.53 -32.66 54.50
C LYS A 216 -59.91 -32.07 55.86
N GLN A 217 -59.49 -30.84 56.17
CA GLN A 217 -59.88 -30.16 57.40
C GLN A 217 -61.40 -29.93 57.48
N LYS A 218 -62.05 -29.55 56.37
CA LYS A 218 -63.52 -29.41 56.34
C LYS A 218 -64.23 -30.73 56.58
N GLU A 219 -63.79 -31.82 55.96
CA GLU A 219 -64.34 -33.17 56.19
C GLU A 219 -64.13 -33.61 57.65
N GLU A 220 -62.99 -33.31 58.26
CA GLU A 220 -62.71 -33.60 59.66
C GLU A 220 -63.59 -32.77 60.61
N GLN A 221 -63.77 -31.48 60.33
CA GLN A 221 -64.69 -30.62 61.07
C GLN A 221 -66.15 -31.09 60.96
N GLU A 222 -66.57 -31.58 59.79
CA GLU A 222 -67.91 -32.13 59.59
C GLU A 222 -68.12 -33.41 60.40
N LYS A 223 -67.14 -34.32 60.39
CA LYS A 223 -67.15 -35.51 61.27
C LYS A 223 -67.22 -35.13 62.74
N LEU A 224 -66.43 -34.15 63.18
CA LEU A 224 -66.44 -33.67 64.56
C LEU A 224 -67.79 -33.04 64.94
N LYS A 225 -68.41 -32.26 64.04
CA LYS A 225 -69.77 -31.73 64.25
C LYS A 225 -70.80 -32.85 64.39
N LYS A 226 -70.72 -33.89 63.56
CA LYS A 226 -71.61 -35.05 63.64
C LYS A 226 -71.46 -35.79 64.97
N GLN A 227 -70.21 -36.05 65.39
CA GLN A 227 -69.93 -36.64 66.70
C GLN A 227 -70.44 -35.77 67.85
N LEU A 228 -70.29 -34.44 67.76
CA LEU A 228 -70.82 -33.53 68.78
C LEU A 228 -72.36 -33.58 68.83
N GLU A 229 -73.02 -33.69 67.69
CA GLU A 229 -74.48 -33.83 67.61
C GLU A 229 -74.95 -35.18 68.18
N ASP A 230 -74.24 -36.27 67.88
CA ASP A 230 -74.50 -37.60 68.44
C ASP A 230 -74.33 -37.57 69.98
N VAL A 231 -73.30 -36.90 70.50
CA VAL A 231 -73.09 -36.71 71.95
C VAL A 231 -74.19 -35.84 72.57
N LYS A 232 -74.62 -34.76 71.91
CA LYS A 232 -75.75 -33.94 72.39
C LYS A 232 -77.05 -34.72 72.43
N ASN A 233 -77.31 -35.55 71.43
CA ASN A 233 -78.49 -36.41 71.40
C ASN A 233 -78.43 -37.46 72.51
N ALA A 234 -77.28 -38.11 72.72
CA ALA A 234 -77.07 -39.02 73.83
C ALA A 234 -77.27 -38.35 75.19
N LEU A 235 -76.79 -37.11 75.37
CA LEU A 235 -77.04 -36.32 76.58
C LEU A 235 -78.52 -35.98 76.77
N ARG A 236 -79.25 -35.62 75.70
CA ARG A 236 -80.70 -35.42 75.76
C ARG A 236 -81.43 -36.70 76.16
N GLU A 237 -81.04 -37.85 75.59
CA GLU A 237 -81.62 -39.15 75.96
C GLU A 237 -81.34 -39.50 77.42
N ASP A 238 -80.13 -39.21 77.92
CA ASP A 238 -79.75 -39.46 79.31
C ASP A 238 -80.51 -38.53 80.29
N ASP A 239 -80.71 -37.26 79.92
CA ASP A 239 -81.55 -36.32 80.66
C ASP A 239 -83.04 -36.73 80.65
N GLU A 240 -83.57 -37.19 79.51
CA GLU A 240 -84.93 -37.75 79.42
C GLU A 240 -85.09 -39.03 80.27
N LEU A 241 -84.08 -39.90 80.31
CA LEU A 241 -84.04 -41.09 81.17
C LEU A 241 -83.99 -40.70 82.66
N ARG A 242 -83.20 -39.68 83.02
CA ARG A 242 -83.15 -39.12 84.38
C ARG A 242 -84.50 -38.53 84.80
N GLU A 243 -85.20 -37.83 83.91
CA GLU A 243 -86.56 -37.35 84.20
C GLU A 243 -87.55 -38.51 84.37
N ARG A 244 -87.52 -39.54 83.51
CA ARG A 244 -88.39 -40.71 83.63
C ARG A 244 -88.15 -41.51 84.92
N THR A 245 -86.89 -41.62 85.36
CA THR A 245 -86.53 -42.28 86.62
C THR A 245 -86.93 -41.45 87.84
N ASN A 246 -86.77 -40.12 87.79
CA ASN A 246 -87.25 -39.21 88.83
C ASN A 246 -88.79 -39.14 88.92
N ALA A 247 -89.50 -39.27 87.80
CA ALA A 247 -90.95 -39.40 87.79
C ALA A 247 -91.41 -40.72 88.44
N LYS A 248 -90.69 -41.83 88.19
CA LYS A 248 -90.96 -43.12 88.83
C LYS A 248 -90.67 -43.10 90.34
N SER A 249 -89.59 -42.45 90.80
CA SER A 249 -89.26 -42.35 92.22
C SER A 249 -90.29 -41.51 92.99
N LYS A 250 -90.77 -40.39 92.41
CA LYS A 250 -91.89 -39.60 92.95
C LYS A 250 -93.20 -40.42 93.04
N SER A 251 -93.49 -41.31 92.08
CA SER A 251 -94.68 -42.18 92.13
C SER A 251 -94.63 -43.29 93.20
N LYS A 252 -93.42 -43.77 93.55
CA LYS A 252 -93.23 -44.74 94.65
C LYS A 252 -93.26 -44.06 96.02
N GLN A 253 -92.71 -42.84 96.12
CA GLN A 253 -92.70 -42.08 97.37
C GLN A 253 -94.11 -41.57 97.74
N THR A 254 -94.95 -41.22 96.77
CA THR A 254 -96.36 -40.85 97.02
C THR A 254 -97.23 -42.04 97.42
N LYS A 255 -96.95 -43.26 96.94
CA LYS A 255 -97.66 -44.48 97.39
C LYS A 255 -97.24 -44.93 98.80
N GLY A 256 -95.95 -44.87 99.13
CA GLY A 256 -95.46 -45.18 100.48
C GLY A 256 -95.93 -44.17 101.55
N ASN A 257 -95.94 -42.87 101.22
CA ASN A 257 -96.40 -41.83 102.13
C ASN A 257 -97.93 -41.75 102.30
N LYS A 258 -98.71 -42.39 101.41
CA LYS A 258 -100.17 -42.51 101.56
C LYS A 258 -100.55 -43.65 102.51
N ALA A 259 -99.84 -44.79 102.43
CA ALA A 259 -100.02 -45.90 103.36
C ALA A 259 -99.61 -45.55 104.81
N LEU A 260 -98.51 -44.82 104.99
CA LEU A 260 -98.08 -44.36 106.33
C LEU A 260 -98.97 -43.26 106.92
N LYS A 261 -99.71 -42.50 106.11
CA LYS A 261 -100.67 -41.48 106.59
C LYS A 261 -102.02 -42.06 107.00
N GLU A 262 -102.46 -43.17 106.42
CA GLU A 262 -103.70 -43.84 106.80
C GLU A 262 -103.57 -44.67 108.09
N GLU A 263 -102.40 -45.23 108.40
CA GLU A 263 -102.18 -45.95 109.68
C GLU A 263 -101.96 -45.02 110.88
N LEU A 264 -101.36 -43.84 110.71
CA LEU A 264 -101.16 -42.88 111.80
C LEU A 264 -102.42 -42.07 112.15
N GLN A 265 -103.33 -41.84 111.21
CA GLN A 265 -104.59 -41.11 111.47
C GLN A 265 -105.67 -41.95 112.17
N PHE A 266 -105.49 -43.27 112.28
CA PHE A 266 -106.44 -44.16 112.95
C PHE A 266 -106.15 -44.33 114.47
N ASN A 267 -104.93 -44.07 114.95
CA ASN A 267 -104.56 -44.30 116.35
C ASN A 267 -104.50 -43.02 117.22
N GLU A 268 -104.29 -41.84 116.64
CA GLU A 268 -104.26 -40.59 117.42
C GLU A 268 -105.64 -40.09 117.89
N ASN A 269 -106.74 -40.61 117.32
CA ASN A 269 -108.10 -40.26 117.73
C ASN A 269 -108.63 -41.15 118.88
N ALA A 270 -108.08 -42.34 119.09
CA ALA A 270 -108.53 -43.25 120.17
C ALA A 270 -108.09 -42.77 121.57
N THR A 271 -106.95 -42.08 121.66
CA THR A 271 -106.41 -41.62 122.95
C THR A 271 -107.00 -40.30 123.42
N LYS A 272 -107.46 -39.41 122.51
CA LYS A 272 -108.03 -38.11 122.90
C LYS A 272 -109.42 -38.19 123.55
N TYR A 273 -110.28 -39.16 123.22
CA TYR A 273 -111.62 -39.28 123.82
C TYR A 273 -111.66 -40.00 125.19
N ALA A 274 -110.65 -40.82 125.51
CA ALA A 274 -110.57 -41.51 126.80
C ALA A 274 -110.30 -40.57 127.98
N PHE A 275 -109.55 -39.47 127.76
CA PHE A 275 -109.23 -38.51 128.82
C PHE A 275 -110.39 -37.56 129.16
N TYR A 276 -111.27 -37.23 128.20
CA TYR A 276 -112.44 -36.39 128.47
C TYR A 276 -113.55 -37.14 129.25
N GLY A 277 -113.67 -38.47 129.08
CA GLY A 277 -114.65 -39.26 129.82
C GLY A 277 -114.36 -39.36 131.33
N LEU A 278 -113.09 -39.46 131.72
CA LEU A 278 -112.68 -39.56 133.13
C LEU A 278 -112.78 -38.22 133.87
N ALA A 279 -112.55 -37.10 133.18
CA ALA A 279 -112.64 -35.76 133.78
C ALA A 279 -114.08 -35.36 134.15
N VAL A 280 -115.07 -35.73 133.33
CA VAL A 280 -116.49 -35.41 133.60
C VAL A 280 -117.06 -36.25 134.75
N LEU A 281 -116.63 -37.50 134.88
CA LEU A 281 -117.02 -38.40 135.97
C LEU A 281 -116.51 -37.91 137.33
N GLY A 282 -115.28 -37.39 137.40
CA GLY A 282 -114.71 -36.83 138.63
C GLY A 282 -115.49 -35.62 139.16
N ILE A 283 -115.97 -34.74 138.27
CA ILE A 283 -116.75 -33.55 138.65
C ILE A 283 -118.14 -33.94 139.17
N ALA A 284 -118.80 -34.93 138.54
CA ALA A 284 -120.11 -35.42 138.99
C ALA A 284 -120.07 -36.03 140.39
N VAL A 285 -119.04 -36.83 140.70
CA VAL A 285 -118.87 -37.45 142.02
C VAL A 285 -118.64 -36.40 143.12
N ALA A 286 -117.87 -35.35 142.83
CA ALA A 286 -117.63 -34.26 143.78
C ALA A 286 -118.92 -33.46 144.09
N LEU A 287 -119.79 -33.23 143.11
CA LEU A 287 -121.06 -32.54 143.32
C LEU A 287 -122.06 -33.36 144.13
N VAL A 288 -122.13 -34.69 143.91
CA VAL A 288 -122.96 -35.59 144.73
C VAL A 288 -122.45 -35.63 146.17
N TYR A 289 -121.14 -35.66 146.39
CA TYR A 289 -120.55 -35.63 147.73
C TYR A 289 -120.80 -34.31 148.46
N MET A 290 -120.76 -33.17 147.76
CA MET A 290 -121.09 -31.86 148.32
C MET A 290 -122.58 -31.73 148.67
N LEU A 291 -123.48 -32.26 147.85
CA LEU A 291 -124.92 -32.32 148.16
C LEU A 291 -125.22 -33.21 149.37
N PHE A 292 -124.51 -34.33 149.52
CA PHE A 292 -124.65 -35.22 150.67
C PHE A 292 -124.18 -34.55 151.98
N LEU A 293 -123.05 -33.85 151.96
CA LEU A 293 -122.56 -33.08 153.12
C LEU A 293 -123.48 -31.90 153.46
N TYR A 294 -124.01 -31.20 152.45
CA TYR A 294 -124.94 -30.09 152.65
C TYR A 294 -126.26 -30.53 153.30
N ASN A 295 -126.81 -31.70 152.90
CA ASN A 295 -128.06 -32.19 153.47
C ASN A 295 -127.90 -32.71 154.91
N ASN A 296 -126.80 -33.40 155.23
CA ASN A 296 -126.60 -33.89 156.60
C ASN A 296 -126.36 -32.76 157.61
N ASN A 297 -125.73 -31.65 157.19
CA ASN A 297 -125.51 -30.50 158.07
C ASN A 297 -126.81 -29.69 158.36
N LYS A 298 -127.92 -30.00 157.70
CA LYS A 298 -129.22 -29.33 157.89
C LYS A 298 -130.18 -30.08 158.84
N GLN A 299 -129.90 -31.33 159.21
CA GLN A 299 -130.76 -32.14 160.10
C GLN A 299 -130.27 -32.21 161.56
N ASN A 300 -129.18 -31.53 161.90
CA ASN A 300 -128.72 -31.34 163.28
C ASN A 300 -129.26 -30.05 163.93
N ASN A 301 -130.40 -29.51 163.45
CA ASN A 301 -131.08 -28.33 163.99
C ASN A 301 -132.60 -28.53 164.08
#